data_AF-A0A7S3CB07-F1
#
_entry.id   AF-A0A7S3CB07-F1
#
_cell.length_a   1.000
_cell.length_b   1.000
_cell.length_c   1.000
_cell.angle_alpha   90.00
_cell.angle_beta   90.00
_cell.angle_gamma   90.00
#
_symmetry.space_group_name_H-M   'P 1'
#
loop_
_entity.id
_entity.type
_entity.pdbx_description
1 polymer ?
#
loop_
_entity_poly.entity_id
_entity_poly.type
_entity_poly.pdbx_seq_one_letter_code
_entity_poly.pdbx_strand_id
1 'polypeptide(L)'
;LALERAKARRSEASASEEKKSMADVMAEEARRASRVAQALDASVRTKALLSIADALVENESVILQENHKDLEAAKNMDIPAATLQRLKLKDGKIAQLAKGIRSLAEGEDPVGRRLRRTKVAEGLELEQVSAPLGVLLIIFEARPDALPQIASLSIRSGNGLLLKGGKEASHSNRCIHGVIVDAIERAGLPRDLIGLVTSRDEIADLLKLDKLIDLVIPRGSNQLVTHIQQNTKIPVLGHADGICHVYVDEKADPAKVSSICVDSKVDYPAACNAVECILFHRACVSSGLAGKTIADLEAAGVSGRGGTGAA
;
A
#
# COMPACT_ATOMS: atom_id res chain seq x y z
N LEU A 1 13.13 33.77 43.96
CA LEU A 1 13.47 34.19 42.58
C LEU A 1 13.80 33.02 41.65
N ALA A 2 14.90 32.27 41.81
CA ALA A 2 15.22 31.14 40.91
C ALA A 2 14.23 29.96 41.02
N LEU A 3 13.77 29.65 42.24
CA LEU A 3 12.77 28.61 42.48
C LEU A 3 11.39 28.96 41.92
N GLU A 4 11.03 30.24 41.94
CA GLU A 4 9.77 30.73 41.36
C GLU A 4 9.82 30.76 39.83
N ARG A 5 10.97 31.10 39.24
CA ARG A 5 11.18 30.98 37.79
C ARG A 5 11.13 29.52 37.31
N ALA A 6 11.59 28.58 38.15
CA ALA A 6 11.47 27.14 37.87
C ALA A 6 10.02 26.63 38.00
N LYS A 7 9.25 27.14 38.98
CA LYS A 7 7.81 26.86 39.10
C LYS A 7 7.00 27.48 37.96
N ALA A 8 7.32 28.70 37.55
CA ALA A 8 6.70 29.37 36.39
C ALA A 8 7.01 28.64 35.08
N ARG A 9 8.25 28.17 34.87
CA ARG A 9 8.61 27.31 33.72
C ARG A 9 7.93 25.95 33.75
N ARG A 10 7.68 25.37 34.93
CA ARG A 10 6.88 24.15 35.09
C ARG A 10 5.39 24.38 34.86
N SER A 11 4.84 25.55 35.24
CA SER A 11 3.45 25.89 34.95
C SER A 11 3.24 26.29 33.49
N GLU A 12 4.23 26.91 32.85
CA GLU A 12 4.23 27.19 31.40
C GLU A 12 4.42 25.90 30.58
N ALA A 13 5.28 24.97 31.02
CA ALA A 13 5.40 23.64 30.40
C ALA A 13 4.18 22.73 30.65
N SER A 14 3.43 22.99 31.71
CA SER A 14 2.13 22.36 32.01
C SER A 14 0.96 23.00 31.27
N ALA A 15 1.15 24.17 30.64
CA ALA A 15 0.11 24.92 29.94
C ALA A 15 0.14 24.72 28.41
N SER A 16 1.01 23.84 27.90
CA SER A 16 1.04 23.44 26.48
C SER A 16 0.86 21.92 26.29
N GLU A 17 0.07 21.26 27.13
CA GLU A 17 -0.47 19.96 26.75
C GLU A 17 -1.47 20.17 25.61
N GLU A 18 -0.94 20.29 24.38
CA GLU A 18 -1.73 20.07 23.17
C GLU A 18 -2.43 18.73 23.36
N LYS A 19 -3.76 18.77 23.40
CA LYS A 19 -4.61 17.60 23.58
C LYS A 19 -4.27 16.61 22.47
N LYS A 20 -3.49 15.58 22.79
CA LYS A 20 -3.05 14.56 21.82
C LYS A 20 -4.25 14.05 21.04
N SER A 21 -4.18 14.12 19.72
CA SER A 21 -5.24 13.56 18.88
C SER A 21 -5.26 12.05 19.03
N MET A 22 -6.37 11.40 18.63
CA MET A 22 -6.41 9.94 18.57
C MET A 22 -5.31 9.40 17.63
N ALA A 23 -5.03 10.11 16.54
CA ALA A 23 -3.96 9.78 15.61
C ALA A 23 -2.57 9.80 16.27
N ASP A 24 -2.28 10.77 17.14
CA ASP A 24 -1.02 10.81 17.91
C ASP A 24 -0.88 9.57 18.80
N VAL A 25 -1.94 9.23 19.54
CA VAL A 25 -1.95 8.08 20.46
C VAL A 25 -1.70 6.78 19.67
N MET A 26 -2.42 6.58 18.57
CA MET A 26 -2.24 5.39 17.73
C MET A 26 -0.84 5.32 17.11
N ALA A 27 -0.26 6.45 16.71
CA ALA A 27 1.10 6.49 16.17
C ALA A 27 2.15 6.12 17.23
N GLU A 28 1.99 6.60 18.46
CA GLU A 28 2.85 6.24 19.60
C GLU A 28 2.71 4.76 19.97
N GLU A 29 1.49 4.23 19.96
CA GLU A 29 1.21 2.82 20.20
C GLU A 29 1.84 1.92 19.12
N ALA A 30 1.62 2.23 17.83
CA ALA A 30 2.24 1.51 16.72
C ALA A 30 3.77 1.54 16.79
N ARG A 31 4.37 2.67 17.20
CA ARG A 31 5.82 2.81 17.40
C ARG A 31 6.34 1.98 18.57
N ARG A 32 5.59 1.89 19.68
CA ARG A 32 5.97 1.03 20.81
C ARG A 32 5.81 -0.44 20.45
N ALA A 33 4.69 -0.81 19.84
CA ALA A 33 4.40 -2.16 19.41
C ALA A 33 5.39 -2.69 18.38
N SER A 34 5.84 -1.84 17.44
CA SER A 34 6.85 -2.22 16.45
C SER A 34 8.19 -2.58 17.10
N ARG A 35 8.64 -1.83 18.11
CA ARG A 35 9.86 -2.15 18.87
C ARG A 35 9.75 -3.48 19.61
N VAL A 36 8.58 -3.79 20.18
CA VAL A 36 8.33 -5.11 20.78
C VAL A 36 8.39 -6.19 19.71
N ALA A 37 7.70 -6.02 18.58
CA ALA A 37 7.69 -6.97 17.47
C ALA A 37 9.07 -7.22 16.86
N GLN A 38 9.95 -6.21 16.87
CA GLN A 38 11.34 -6.30 16.41
C GLN A 38 12.25 -7.06 17.37
N ALA A 39 11.96 -7.04 18.67
CA ALA A 39 12.70 -7.80 19.67
C ALA A 39 12.31 -9.29 19.71
N LEU A 40 11.21 -9.67 19.07
CA LEU A 40 10.73 -11.04 18.97
C LEU A 40 11.40 -11.79 17.82
N ASP A 41 11.47 -13.12 17.98
CA ASP A 41 11.96 -14.01 16.93
C ASP A 41 11.13 -13.89 15.65
N ALA A 42 11.82 -14.05 14.52
CA ALA A 42 11.22 -14.09 13.18
C ALA A 42 10.02 -15.04 13.08
N SER A 43 10.08 -16.17 13.81
CA SER A 43 9.04 -17.19 13.86
C SER A 43 7.70 -16.67 14.39
N VAL A 44 7.71 -15.67 15.29
CA VAL A 44 6.49 -15.05 15.81
C VAL A 44 5.78 -14.26 14.70
N ARG A 45 6.54 -13.52 13.89
CA ARG A 45 5.97 -12.78 12.74
C ARG A 45 5.47 -13.75 11.67
N THR A 46 6.20 -14.82 11.38
CA THR A 46 5.74 -15.89 10.47
C THR A 46 4.44 -16.53 10.98
N LYS A 47 4.36 -16.88 12.27
CA LYS A 47 3.14 -17.43 12.88
C LYS A 47 1.96 -16.47 12.75
N ALA A 48 2.18 -15.18 13.01
CA ALA A 48 1.15 -14.15 12.86
C ALA A 48 0.60 -14.07 11.42
N LEU A 49 1.45 -14.17 10.41
CA LEU A 49 1.01 -14.20 9.00
C LEU A 49 0.15 -15.41 8.69
N LEU A 50 0.54 -16.60 9.15
CA LEU A 50 -0.26 -17.82 8.98
C LEU A 50 -1.61 -17.70 9.69
N SER A 51 -1.63 -17.18 10.93
CA SER A 51 -2.86 -16.93 11.67
C SER A 51 -3.78 -15.91 10.99
N ILE A 52 -3.24 -14.86 10.35
CA ILE A 52 -4.03 -13.94 9.55
C ILE A 52 -4.66 -14.67 8.36
N ALA A 53 -3.88 -15.47 7.63
CA ALA A 53 -4.36 -16.18 6.45
C ALA A 53 -5.52 -17.14 6.79
N ASP A 54 -5.42 -17.86 7.91
CA ASP A 54 -6.48 -18.75 8.39
C ASP A 54 -7.71 -17.95 8.85
N ALA A 55 -7.51 -16.91 9.66
CA ALA A 55 -8.60 -16.09 10.18
C ALA A 55 -9.40 -15.37 9.08
N LEU A 56 -8.74 -14.93 8.00
CA LEU A 56 -9.44 -14.33 6.86
C LEU A 56 -10.38 -15.32 6.17
N VAL A 57 -9.95 -16.56 5.97
CA VAL A 57 -10.77 -17.61 5.35
C VAL A 57 -11.92 -18.02 6.28
N GLU A 58 -11.65 -18.19 7.57
CA GLU A 58 -12.68 -18.50 8.58
C GLU A 58 -13.77 -17.43 8.67
N ASN A 59 -13.41 -16.16 8.45
CA ASN A 59 -14.31 -15.02 8.54
C ASN A 59 -14.80 -14.51 7.16
N GLU A 60 -14.59 -15.28 6.08
CA GLU A 60 -14.93 -14.84 4.71
C GLU A 60 -16.38 -14.39 4.58
N SER A 61 -17.33 -15.15 5.15
CA SER A 61 -18.75 -14.82 5.09
C SER A 61 -19.08 -13.48 5.75
N VAL A 62 -18.48 -13.20 6.91
CA VAL A 62 -18.67 -11.95 7.65
C VAL A 62 -18.05 -10.78 6.89
N ILE A 63 -16.84 -10.96 6.34
CA ILE A 63 -16.15 -9.93 5.55
C ILE A 63 -16.98 -9.56 4.31
N LEU A 64 -17.52 -10.55 3.59
CA LEU A 64 -18.36 -10.30 2.41
C LEU A 64 -19.68 -9.62 2.77
N GLN A 65 -20.28 -9.95 3.91
CA GLN A 65 -21.47 -9.25 4.42
C GLN A 65 -21.19 -7.78 4.73
N GLU A 66 -20.07 -7.45 5.37
CA GLU A 66 -19.67 -6.06 5.63
C GLU A 66 -19.32 -5.32 4.32
N ASN A 67 -18.70 -6.00 3.36
CA ASN A 67 -18.46 -5.42 2.03
C ASN A 67 -19.76 -5.12 1.27
N HIS A 68 -20.78 -5.96 1.42
CA HIS A 68 -22.08 -5.68 0.86
C HIS A 68 -22.70 -4.40 1.44
N LYS A 69 -22.54 -4.14 2.75
CA LYS A 69 -23.01 -2.89 3.37
C LYS A 69 -22.32 -1.66 2.77
N ASP A 70 -21.00 -1.74 2.55
CA ASP A 70 -20.26 -0.67 1.87
C ASP A 70 -20.75 -0.46 0.44
N LEU A 71 -21.01 -1.53 -0.32
CA LEU A 71 -21.53 -1.43 -1.69
C LEU A 71 -22.93 -0.79 -1.75
N GLU A 72 -23.81 -1.13 -0.80
CA GLU A 72 -25.13 -0.49 -0.71
C GLU A 72 -25.02 0.99 -0.33
N ALA A 73 -24.15 1.33 0.64
CA ALA A 73 -23.89 2.72 1.01
C ALA A 73 -23.29 3.51 -0.17
N ALA A 74 -22.40 2.90 -0.95
CA ALA A 74 -21.76 3.50 -2.11
C ALA A 74 -22.71 3.80 -3.26
N LYS A 75 -23.86 3.10 -3.40
CA LYS A 75 -24.88 3.43 -4.42
C LYS A 75 -25.47 4.84 -4.23
N ASN A 76 -25.52 5.31 -2.98
CA ASN A 76 -26.00 6.65 -2.65
C ASN A 76 -24.87 7.70 -2.66
N MET A 77 -23.65 7.28 -2.91
CA MET A 77 -22.49 8.15 -3.07
C MET A 77 -22.25 8.34 -4.57
N ASP A 78 -21.99 9.58 -5.02
CA ASP A 78 -21.64 9.86 -6.42
C ASP A 78 -20.20 9.41 -6.72
N ILE A 79 -19.99 8.10 -6.76
CA ILE A 79 -18.67 7.47 -6.93
C ILE A 79 -18.54 6.91 -8.35
N PRO A 80 -17.41 7.16 -9.05
CA PRO A 80 -17.16 6.58 -10.36
C PRO A 80 -17.26 5.04 -10.37
N ALA A 81 -17.81 4.48 -11.45
CA ALA A 81 -17.97 3.02 -11.60
C ALA A 81 -16.66 2.24 -11.41
N ALA A 82 -15.53 2.76 -11.90
CA ALA A 82 -14.21 2.15 -11.73
C ALA A 82 -13.75 2.08 -10.26
N THR A 83 -14.22 2.98 -9.40
CA THR A 83 -13.95 2.97 -7.96
C THR A 83 -14.87 1.96 -7.25
N LEU A 84 -16.13 1.86 -7.65
CA LEU A 84 -17.06 0.83 -7.15
C LEU A 84 -16.55 -0.59 -7.47
N GLN A 85 -15.98 -0.81 -8.65
CA GLN A 85 -15.38 -2.10 -9.02
C GLN A 85 -14.19 -2.49 -8.13
N ARG A 86 -13.43 -1.51 -7.63
CA ARG A 86 -12.32 -1.74 -6.71
C ARG A 86 -12.81 -2.02 -5.28
N LEU A 87 -13.94 -1.41 -4.90
CA LEU A 87 -14.56 -1.61 -3.59
C LEU A 87 -15.12 -3.03 -3.41
N LYS A 88 -15.64 -3.63 -4.49
CA LYS A 88 -16.25 -4.96 -4.47
C LYS A 88 -15.21 -6.06 -4.25
N LEU A 89 -15.37 -6.82 -3.16
CA LEU A 89 -14.67 -8.09 -2.98
C LEU A 89 -15.39 -9.18 -3.78
N LYS A 90 -14.68 -9.79 -4.73
CA LYS A 90 -15.19 -10.90 -5.54
C LYS A 90 -15.01 -12.23 -4.81
N ASP A 91 -15.82 -13.22 -5.18
CA ASP A 91 -15.68 -14.59 -4.68
C ASP A 91 -14.25 -15.12 -4.93
N GLY A 92 -13.70 -15.84 -3.96
CA GLY A 92 -12.32 -16.37 -4.01
C GLY A 92 -11.22 -15.32 -3.79
N LYS A 93 -11.53 -14.02 -3.73
CA LYS A 93 -10.55 -12.98 -3.44
C LYS A 93 -9.91 -13.15 -2.05
N ILE A 94 -10.69 -13.52 -1.04
CA ILE A 94 -10.19 -13.79 0.31
C ILE A 94 -9.24 -14.99 0.32
N ALA A 95 -9.61 -16.09 -0.34
CA ALA A 95 -8.74 -17.24 -0.50
C ALA A 95 -7.42 -16.90 -1.24
N GLN A 96 -7.48 -16.07 -2.28
CA GLN A 96 -6.30 -15.57 -2.99
C GLN A 96 -5.39 -14.74 -2.07
N LEU A 97 -5.96 -13.84 -1.26
CA LEU A 97 -5.23 -13.04 -0.28
C LEU A 97 -4.54 -13.96 0.74
N ALA A 98 -5.27 -14.91 1.31
CA ALA A 98 -4.72 -15.88 2.25
C ALA A 98 -3.55 -16.68 1.65
N LYS A 99 -3.66 -17.12 0.39
CA LYS A 99 -2.57 -17.79 -0.33
C LYS A 99 -1.33 -16.89 -0.48
N GLY A 100 -1.52 -15.62 -0.83
CA GLY A 100 -0.43 -14.64 -0.93
C GLY A 100 0.26 -14.42 0.41
N ILE A 101 -0.50 -14.34 1.51
CA ILE A 101 0.03 -14.16 2.86
C ILE A 101 0.83 -15.40 3.30
N ARG A 102 0.36 -16.62 3.00
CA ARG A 102 1.12 -17.85 3.27
C ARG A 102 2.43 -17.87 2.49
N SER A 103 2.40 -17.49 1.21
CA SER A 103 3.61 -17.38 0.38
C SER A 103 4.61 -16.37 0.96
N LEU A 104 4.12 -15.25 1.50
CA LEU A 104 4.97 -14.27 2.19
C LEU A 104 5.59 -14.81 3.48
N ALA A 105 4.86 -15.66 4.21
CA ALA A 105 5.32 -16.29 5.44
C ALA A 105 6.43 -17.34 5.20
N GLU A 106 6.38 -18.02 4.05
CA GLU A 106 7.37 -19.01 3.60
C GLU A 106 8.68 -18.38 3.09
N GLY A 107 8.64 -17.14 2.59
CA GLY A 107 9.84 -16.44 2.09
C GLY A 107 10.88 -16.15 3.19
N GLU A 108 12.08 -15.72 2.80
CA GLU A 108 13.13 -15.31 3.76
C GLU A 108 12.69 -14.12 4.63
N ASP A 109 13.17 -14.06 5.87
CA ASP A 109 12.91 -12.91 6.75
C ASP A 109 13.72 -11.70 6.27
N PRO A 110 13.07 -10.57 5.90
CA PRO A 110 13.78 -9.40 5.43
C PRO A 110 14.52 -8.64 6.54
N VAL A 111 14.26 -8.92 7.82
CA VAL A 111 14.82 -8.18 8.96
C VAL A 111 16.13 -8.82 9.43
N GLY A 112 17.15 -8.00 9.72
CA GLY A 112 18.44 -8.47 10.26
C GLY A 112 19.34 -9.17 9.24
N ARG A 113 19.04 -9.08 7.94
CA ARG A 113 19.86 -9.66 6.89
C ARG A 113 21.17 -8.89 6.77
N ARG A 114 22.30 -9.58 6.86
CA ARG A 114 23.62 -9.01 6.55
C ARG A 114 23.75 -8.81 5.05
N LEU A 115 23.85 -7.55 4.63
CA LEU A 115 23.97 -7.14 3.23
C LEU A 115 25.43 -7.02 2.80
N ARG A 116 26.28 -6.49 3.69
CA ARG A 116 27.72 -6.31 3.45
C ARG A 116 28.50 -6.52 4.75
N ARG A 117 29.72 -7.03 4.64
CA ARG A 117 30.70 -7.12 5.73
C ARG A 117 32.07 -6.77 5.21
N THR A 118 32.76 -5.87 5.89
CA THR A 118 34.07 -5.39 5.48
C THR A 118 34.96 -5.30 6.70
N LYS A 119 36.12 -5.98 6.66
CA LYS A 119 37.19 -5.74 7.62
C LYS A 119 37.85 -4.41 7.27
N VAL A 120 37.67 -3.41 8.12
CA VAL A 120 38.19 -2.05 7.88
C VAL A 120 39.64 -1.95 8.34
N ALA A 121 39.93 -2.54 9.50
CA ALA A 121 41.27 -2.63 10.07
C ALA A 121 41.39 -3.89 10.96
N GLU A 122 42.55 -4.12 11.55
CA GLU A 122 42.70 -5.16 12.56
C GLU A 122 41.83 -4.85 13.79
N GLY A 123 40.99 -5.80 14.20
CA GLY A 123 40.02 -5.61 15.29
C GLY A 123 38.79 -4.74 14.95
N LEU A 124 38.64 -4.25 13.71
CA LEU A 124 37.51 -3.41 13.29
C LEU A 124 36.79 -3.99 12.07
N GLU A 125 35.56 -4.44 12.28
CA GLU A 125 34.66 -4.93 11.24
C GLU A 125 33.43 -4.04 11.12
N LEU A 126 33.05 -3.74 9.88
CA LEU A 126 31.84 -3.01 9.54
C LEU A 126 30.84 -3.98 8.92
N GLU A 127 29.62 -4.00 9.44
CA GLU A 127 28.50 -4.74 8.88
C GLU A 127 27.35 -3.80 8.50
N GLN A 128 26.81 -4.00 7.30
CA GLN A 128 25.55 -3.40 6.88
C GLN A 128 24.46 -4.46 7.03
N VAL A 129 23.46 -4.18 7.87
CA VAL A 129 22.33 -5.06 8.14
C VAL A 129 21.01 -4.39 7.76
N SER A 130 20.02 -5.15 7.31
CA SER A 130 18.67 -4.64 7.10
C SER A 130 17.96 -4.41 8.43
N ALA A 131 17.18 -3.34 8.50
CA ALA A 131 16.33 -3.00 9.65
C ALA A 131 14.98 -2.49 9.14
N PRO A 132 13.90 -2.61 9.94
CA PRO A 132 12.62 -1.99 9.62
C PRO A 132 12.75 -0.47 9.54
N LEU A 133 11.84 0.17 8.80
CA LEU A 133 11.81 1.63 8.69
C LEU A 133 11.28 2.28 9.97
N GLY A 134 10.32 1.65 10.64
CA GLY A 134 9.70 2.15 11.86
C GLY A 134 8.18 2.02 11.80
N VAL A 135 7.49 3.14 11.63
CA VAL A 135 6.02 3.23 11.49
C VAL A 135 5.66 3.68 10.09
N LEU A 136 4.80 2.91 9.42
CA LEU A 136 4.26 3.20 8.11
C LEU A 136 2.86 3.80 8.25
N LEU A 137 2.57 4.87 7.51
CA LEU A 137 1.21 5.36 7.30
C LEU A 137 0.77 5.03 5.88
N ILE A 138 -0.31 4.28 5.75
CA ILE A 138 -0.82 3.86 4.45
C ILE A 138 -2.24 4.39 4.28
N ILE A 139 -2.37 5.29 3.31
CA ILE A 139 -3.63 5.97 2.98
C ILE A 139 -4.12 5.40 1.66
N PHE A 140 -5.30 4.79 1.64
CA PHE A 140 -5.79 4.05 0.49
C PHE A 140 -7.29 4.24 0.23
N GLU A 141 -7.68 4.21 -1.05
CA GLU A 141 -9.04 4.45 -1.51
C GLU A 141 -9.63 3.21 -2.19
N ALA A 142 -10.87 2.90 -1.82
CA ALA A 142 -11.79 1.95 -2.42
C ALA A 142 -11.19 0.57 -2.69
N ARG A 143 -10.32 0.10 -1.81
CA ARG A 143 -9.59 -1.17 -1.95
C ARG A 143 -9.50 -1.91 -0.61
N PRO A 144 -10.61 -2.50 -0.12
CA PRO A 144 -10.58 -3.26 1.12
C PRO A 144 -9.65 -4.48 1.04
N ASP A 145 -9.40 -5.00 -0.17
CA ASP A 145 -8.45 -6.09 -0.41
C ASP A 145 -6.98 -5.70 -0.21
N ALA A 146 -6.65 -4.40 -0.21
CA ALA A 146 -5.30 -3.92 0.05
C ALA A 146 -4.92 -4.06 1.53
N LEU A 147 -5.89 -3.93 2.45
CA LEU A 147 -5.64 -3.89 3.88
C LEU A 147 -4.90 -5.15 4.38
N PRO A 148 -5.34 -6.39 4.08
CA PRO A 148 -4.60 -7.59 4.47
C PRO A 148 -3.18 -7.65 3.90
N GLN A 149 -3.01 -7.27 2.64
CA GLN A 149 -1.69 -7.30 1.99
C GLN A 149 -0.71 -6.34 2.67
N ILE A 150 -1.19 -5.12 2.93
CA ILE A 150 -0.43 -4.07 3.61
C ILE A 150 -0.05 -4.51 5.03
N ALA A 151 -1.02 -5.00 5.80
CA ALA A 151 -0.80 -5.49 7.16
C ALA A 151 0.25 -6.60 7.19
N SER A 152 0.11 -7.59 6.30
CA SER A 152 1.04 -8.72 6.21
C SER A 152 2.45 -8.30 5.82
N LEU A 153 2.60 -7.39 4.86
CA LEU A 153 3.93 -6.85 4.49
C LEU A 153 4.55 -6.06 5.65
N SER A 154 3.77 -5.24 6.35
CA SER A 154 4.25 -4.47 7.50
C SER A 154 4.74 -5.38 8.62
N ILE A 155 3.95 -6.41 8.96
CA ILE A 155 4.35 -7.42 9.96
C ILE A 155 5.60 -8.14 9.49
N ARG A 156 5.65 -8.63 8.24
CA ARG A 156 6.82 -9.38 7.75
C ARG A 156 8.10 -8.56 7.84
N SER A 157 8.01 -7.27 7.53
CA SER A 157 9.12 -6.33 7.56
C SER A 157 9.39 -5.68 8.92
N GLY A 158 8.67 -6.06 9.99
CA GLY A 158 8.89 -5.58 11.35
C GLY A 158 8.48 -4.13 11.59
N ASN A 159 7.59 -3.58 10.76
CA ASN A 159 7.10 -2.21 10.88
C ASN A 159 5.78 -2.13 11.64
N GLY A 160 5.61 -1.05 12.41
CA GLY A 160 4.30 -0.63 12.91
C GLY A 160 3.50 0.02 11.78
N LEU A 161 2.18 -0.02 11.88
CA LEU A 161 1.31 0.37 10.77
C LEU A 161 0.12 1.21 11.24
N LEU A 162 -0.07 2.34 10.57
CA LEU A 162 -1.31 3.10 10.59
C LEU A 162 -1.99 3.02 9.23
N LEU A 163 -3.27 2.67 9.25
CA LEU A 163 -4.11 2.54 8.07
C LEU A 163 -5.16 3.64 8.07
N LYS A 164 -5.27 4.35 6.95
CA LYS A 164 -6.38 5.26 6.70
C LYS A 164 -7.07 4.89 5.39
N GLY A 165 -8.14 4.13 5.50
CA GLY A 165 -9.01 3.81 4.37
C GLY A 165 -9.96 4.95 4.01
N GLY A 166 -10.42 4.96 2.76
CA GLY A 166 -11.53 5.80 2.31
C GLY A 166 -12.84 5.46 3.03
N LYS A 167 -13.77 6.42 3.06
CA LYS A 167 -15.05 6.32 3.79
C LYS A 167 -15.99 5.29 3.15
N GLU A 168 -15.86 5.09 1.86
CA GLU A 168 -16.62 4.14 1.05
C GLU A 168 -16.35 2.66 1.40
N ALA A 169 -15.25 2.35 2.10
CA ALA A 169 -14.88 0.99 2.51
C ALA A 169 -14.88 0.81 4.04
N SER A 170 -15.64 1.64 4.75
CA SER A 170 -15.54 1.76 6.21
C SER A 170 -15.94 0.48 6.96
N HIS A 171 -16.98 -0.23 6.49
CA HIS A 171 -17.46 -1.47 7.10
C HIS A 171 -16.46 -2.60 6.86
N SER A 172 -16.04 -2.79 5.61
CA SER A 172 -15.05 -3.79 5.20
C SER A 172 -13.74 -3.60 5.96
N ASN A 173 -13.18 -2.38 5.96
CA ASN A 173 -11.90 -2.11 6.58
C ASN A 173 -11.92 -2.36 8.08
N ARG A 174 -13.01 -2.00 8.77
CA ARG A 174 -13.16 -2.24 10.21
C ARG A 174 -13.23 -3.73 10.53
N CYS A 175 -14.03 -4.48 9.77
CA CYS A 175 -14.15 -5.93 9.93
C CYS A 175 -12.81 -6.62 9.71
N ILE A 176 -12.17 -6.36 8.57
CA ILE A 176 -10.89 -6.96 8.21
C ILE A 176 -9.79 -6.59 9.21
N HIS A 177 -9.73 -5.32 9.65
CA HIS A 177 -8.79 -4.88 10.69
C HIS A 177 -8.98 -5.64 12.00
N GLY A 178 -10.22 -5.80 12.46
CA GLY A 178 -10.53 -6.59 13.66
C GLY A 178 -10.04 -8.03 13.55
N VAL A 179 -10.36 -8.72 12.44
CA VAL A 179 -9.91 -10.10 12.17
C VAL A 179 -8.38 -10.20 12.21
N ILE A 180 -7.66 -9.26 11.60
CA ILE A 180 -6.20 -9.24 11.58
C ILE A 180 -5.62 -9.03 12.98
N VAL A 181 -6.13 -8.03 13.70
CA VAL A 181 -5.62 -7.69 15.03
C VAL A 181 -5.84 -8.84 16.03
N ASP A 182 -6.99 -9.50 15.99
CA ASP A 182 -7.25 -10.69 16.81
C ASP A 182 -6.34 -11.87 16.42
N ALA A 183 -5.98 -12.00 15.14
CA ALA A 183 -5.08 -13.04 14.67
C ALA A 183 -3.62 -12.81 15.13
N ILE A 184 -3.12 -11.57 15.04
CA ILE A 184 -1.74 -11.27 15.45
C ILE A 184 -1.57 -11.32 16.97
N GLU A 185 -2.59 -10.92 17.73
CA GLU A 185 -2.58 -10.99 19.20
C GLU A 185 -2.48 -12.44 19.68
N ARG A 186 -3.29 -13.35 19.12
CA ARG A 186 -3.19 -14.80 19.38
C ARG A 186 -1.84 -15.39 18.96
N ALA A 187 -1.18 -14.80 17.98
CA ALA A 187 0.15 -15.24 17.54
C ALA A 187 1.30 -14.72 18.43
N GLY A 188 1.03 -13.75 19.32
CA GLY A 188 2.01 -13.20 20.26
C GLY A 188 2.56 -11.82 19.87
N LEU A 189 1.96 -11.14 18.89
CA LEU A 189 2.28 -9.74 18.56
C LEU A 189 1.31 -8.79 19.28
N PRO A 190 1.73 -7.56 19.61
CA PRO A 190 0.83 -6.58 20.22
C PRO A 190 -0.30 -6.19 19.25
N ARG A 191 -1.54 -6.10 19.76
CA ARG A 191 -2.71 -5.65 18.97
C ARG A 191 -2.49 -4.26 18.36
N ASP A 192 -1.85 -3.36 19.10
CA ASP A 192 -1.63 -1.98 18.66
C ASP A 192 -0.52 -1.84 17.61
N LEU A 193 0.06 -2.95 17.13
CA LEU A 193 1.00 -2.94 16.00
C LEU A 193 0.35 -2.39 14.73
N ILE A 194 -0.97 -2.58 14.59
CA ILE A 194 -1.76 -2.12 13.44
C ILE A 194 -2.93 -1.26 13.94
N GLY A 195 -2.84 0.04 13.70
CA GLY A 195 -3.92 0.99 13.96
C GLY A 195 -4.75 1.29 12.71
N LEU A 196 -6.08 1.27 12.83
CA LEU A 196 -7.00 1.75 11.79
C LEU A 196 -7.61 3.09 12.22
N VAL A 197 -7.25 4.17 11.52
CA VAL A 197 -7.79 5.50 11.77
C VAL A 197 -9.18 5.60 11.14
N THR A 198 -10.21 5.60 11.99
CA THR A 198 -11.64 5.58 11.58
C THR A 198 -12.37 6.90 11.81
N SER A 199 -11.81 7.77 12.64
CA SER A 199 -12.31 9.11 12.91
C SER A 199 -12.32 9.98 11.66
N ARG A 200 -13.07 11.09 11.72
CA ARG A 200 -13.04 12.15 10.69
C ARG A 200 -11.69 12.86 10.60
N ASP A 201 -10.73 12.48 11.44
CA ASP A 201 -9.38 13.03 11.51
C ASP A 201 -8.87 13.25 10.10
N GLU A 202 -8.61 14.53 9.83
CA GLU A 202 -8.19 14.96 8.52
C GLU A 202 -6.83 14.34 8.27
N ILE A 203 -6.65 13.76 7.08
CA ILE A 203 -5.35 13.25 6.61
C ILE A 203 -4.22 14.25 6.96
N ALA A 204 -4.53 15.55 6.93
CA ALA A 204 -3.67 16.65 7.38
C ALA A 204 -3.02 16.44 8.75
N ASP A 205 -3.71 15.91 9.75
CA ASP A 205 -3.14 15.72 11.09
C ASP A 205 -2.16 14.55 11.14
N LEU A 206 -2.51 13.43 10.49
CA LEU A 206 -1.58 12.31 10.31
C LEU A 206 -0.32 12.73 9.55
N LEU A 207 -0.45 13.59 8.54
CA LEU A 207 0.67 14.07 7.73
C LEU A 207 1.61 15.02 8.48
N LYS A 208 1.23 15.53 9.67
CA LYS A 208 2.09 16.35 10.55
C LYS A 208 2.92 15.51 11.51
N LEU A 209 2.71 14.19 11.60
CA LEU A 209 3.36 13.32 12.59
C LEU A 209 4.75 12.84 12.14
N ASP A 210 5.58 13.74 11.60
CA ASP A 210 6.93 13.44 11.07
C ASP A 210 7.94 12.97 12.14
N LYS A 211 7.60 13.09 13.41
CA LYS A 211 8.38 12.55 14.54
C LYS A 211 8.00 11.11 14.91
N LEU A 212 6.83 10.64 14.47
CA LEU A 212 6.27 9.34 14.86
C LEU A 212 6.13 8.38 13.68
N ILE A 213 5.91 8.91 12.47
CA ILE A 213 5.70 8.17 11.23
C ILE A 213 6.92 8.35 10.34
N ASP A 214 7.48 7.23 9.87
CA ASP A 214 8.76 7.19 9.15
C ASP A 214 8.58 7.11 7.63
N LEU A 215 7.40 6.67 7.14
CA LEU A 215 7.07 6.63 5.71
C LEU A 215 5.55 6.72 5.48
N VAL A 216 5.13 7.52 4.49
CA VAL A 216 3.74 7.52 3.98
C VAL A 216 3.67 6.82 2.62
N ILE A 217 2.67 5.95 2.44
CA ILE A 217 2.42 5.26 1.16
C ILE A 217 0.98 5.56 0.72
N PRO A 218 0.76 6.49 -0.22
CA PRO A 218 -0.55 6.72 -0.81
C PRO A 218 -0.89 5.63 -1.85
N ARG A 219 -2.10 5.08 -1.77
CA ARG A 219 -2.63 4.07 -2.70
C ARG A 219 -4.01 4.49 -3.18
N GLY A 220 -4.05 5.42 -4.12
CA GLY A 220 -5.29 5.99 -4.63
C GLY A 220 -5.08 6.76 -5.93
N SER A 221 -5.88 7.79 -6.13
CA SER A 221 -5.78 8.68 -7.29
C SER A 221 -4.48 9.51 -7.31
N ASN A 222 -4.08 10.00 -8.49
CA ASN A 222 -2.95 10.93 -8.64
C ASN A 222 -3.16 12.19 -7.79
N GLN A 223 -4.42 12.63 -7.65
CA GLN A 223 -4.78 13.76 -6.80
C GLN A 223 -4.47 13.48 -5.32
N LEU A 224 -4.81 12.30 -4.80
CA LEU A 224 -4.46 11.89 -3.44
C LEU A 224 -2.93 11.87 -3.23
N VAL A 225 -2.20 11.23 -4.17
CA VAL A 225 -0.74 11.12 -4.10
C VAL A 225 -0.10 12.51 -4.07
N THR A 226 -0.49 13.38 -5.01
CA THR A 226 0.03 14.74 -5.14
C THR A 226 -0.30 15.58 -3.90
N HIS A 227 -1.53 15.48 -3.40
CA HIS A 227 -1.95 16.18 -2.19
C HIS A 227 -1.09 15.76 -0.98
N ILE A 228 -0.86 14.46 -0.77
CA ILE A 228 -0.02 13.98 0.34
C ILE A 228 1.41 14.49 0.19
N GLN A 229 2.01 14.36 -1.00
CA GLN A 229 3.38 14.84 -1.27
C GLN A 229 3.56 16.34 -0.98
N GLN A 230 2.54 17.15 -1.22
CA GLN A 230 2.59 18.60 -0.99
C GLN A 230 2.34 18.99 0.48
N ASN A 231 1.78 18.11 1.30
CA ASN A 231 1.26 18.45 2.63
C ASN A 231 1.94 17.69 3.78
N THR A 232 3.08 17.02 3.53
CA THR A 232 3.82 16.31 4.58
C THR A 232 5.33 16.51 4.49
N LYS A 233 5.99 16.39 5.64
CA LYS A 233 7.46 16.29 5.76
C LYS A 233 7.93 14.83 5.84
N ILE A 234 7.00 13.90 6.08
CA ILE A 234 7.31 12.47 6.12
C ILE A 234 7.73 12.03 4.71
N PRO A 235 8.76 11.19 4.55
CA PRO A 235 9.07 10.61 3.25
C PRO A 235 7.84 9.93 2.63
N VAL A 236 7.62 10.12 1.33
CA VAL A 236 6.47 9.55 0.62
C VAL A 236 6.95 8.56 -0.43
N LEU A 237 6.47 7.32 -0.35
CA LEU A 237 6.68 6.29 -1.38
C LEU A 237 5.41 6.15 -2.23
N GLY A 238 5.44 6.71 -3.42
CA GLY A 238 4.36 6.61 -4.40
C GLY A 238 4.77 7.20 -5.74
N HIS A 239 4.04 6.85 -6.80
CA HIS A 239 4.21 7.45 -8.12
C HIS A 239 2.94 8.24 -8.45
N ALA A 240 3.13 9.48 -8.90
CA ALA A 240 2.01 10.34 -9.27
C ALA A 240 1.45 9.98 -10.65
N ASP A 241 2.25 9.41 -11.56
CA ASP A 241 1.83 9.09 -12.93
C ASP A 241 2.27 7.69 -13.36
N GLY A 242 1.54 7.12 -14.32
CA GLY A 242 1.75 5.77 -14.88
C GLY A 242 1.68 5.77 -16.40
N ILE A 243 2.45 6.64 -17.07
CA ILE A 243 2.45 6.74 -18.54
C ILE A 243 3.39 5.68 -19.12
N CYS A 244 2.86 4.49 -19.35
CA CYS A 244 3.63 3.38 -19.89
C CYS A 244 3.70 3.42 -21.42
N HIS A 245 4.87 3.05 -21.96
CA HIS A 245 5.14 3.00 -23.39
C HIS A 245 5.52 1.60 -23.82
N VAL A 246 5.06 1.17 -24.99
CA VAL A 246 5.58 0.01 -25.71
C VAL A 246 6.28 0.50 -26.96
N TYR A 247 7.57 0.18 -27.11
CA TYR A 247 8.31 0.45 -28.34
C TYR A 247 8.45 -0.84 -29.15
N VAL A 248 7.93 -0.82 -30.38
CA VAL A 248 8.00 -1.91 -31.35
C VAL A 248 9.15 -1.62 -32.32
N ASP A 249 10.26 -2.31 -32.08
CA ASP A 249 11.47 -2.22 -32.90
C ASP A 249 11.33 -2.95 -34.24
N GLU A 250 12.15 -2.60 -35.25
CA GLU A 250 12.17 -3.30 -36.54
C GLU A 250 12.49 -4.80 -36.42
N LYS A 251 13.19 -5.21 -35.36
CA LYS A 251 13.55 -6.60 -35.08
C LYS A 251 12.54 -7.32 -34.19
N ALA A 252 11.41 -6.67 -33.87
CA ALA A 252 10.37 -7.30 -33.06
C ALA A 252 9.76 -8.50 -33.78
N ASP A 253 9.55 -9.58 -33.04
CA ASP A 253 8.89 -10.80 -33.53
C ASP A 253 7.42 -10.49 -33.88
N PRO A 254 7.04 -10.49 -35.18
CA PRO A 254 5.71 -10.08 -35.61
C PRO A 254 4.58 -10.90 -34.99
N ALA A 255 4.86 -12.15 -34.58
CA ALA A 255 3.87 -13.03 -33.97
C ALA A 255 3.49 -12.57 -32.55
N LYS A 256 4.37 -11.86 -31.84
CA LYS A 256 4.19 -11.45 -30.44
C LYS A 256 3.69 -10.03 -30.26
N VAL A 257 3.97 -9.15 -31.23
CA VAL A 257 3.72 -7.70 -31.09
C VAL A 257 2.26 -7.42 -30.76
N SER A 258 1.32 -8.01 -31.51
CA SER A 258 -0.10 -7.79 -31.29
C SER A 258 -0.55 -8.27 -29.91
N SER A 259 -0.20 -9.51 -29.53
CA SER A 259 -0.61 -10.05 -28.23
C SER A 259 -0.08 -9.21 -27.07
N ILE A 260 1.17 -8.74 -27.14
CA ILE A 260 1.77 -7.89 -26.10
C ILE A 260 1.07 -6.53 -26.04
N CYS A 261 0.82 -5.89 -27.18
CA CYS A 261 0.19 -4.57 -27.21
C CYS A 261 -1.26 -4.61 -26.72
N VAL A 262 -2.02 -5.64 -27.11
CA VAL A 262 -3.41 -5.82 -26.68
C VAL A 262 -3.47 -6.15 -25.19
N ASP A 263 -2.68 -7.12 -24.73
CA ASP A 263 -2.63 -7.52 -23.31
C ASP A 263 -2.27 -6.32 -22.41
N SER A 264 -1.18 -5.63 -22.73
CA SER A 264 -0.71 -4.47 -21.97
C SER A 264 -1.70 -3.30 -21.93
N LYS A 265 -2.72 -3.24 -22.82
CA LYS A 265 -3.78 -2.24 -22.75
C LYS A 265 -5.06 -2.75 -22.12
N VAL A 266 -5.48 -3.96 -22.49
CA VAL A 266 -6.86 -4.44 -22.33
C VAL A 266 -7.04 -5.31 -21.08
N ASP A 267 -5.99 -5.94 -20.56
CA ASP A 267 -6.09 -6.80 -19.36
C ASP A 267 -6.69 -6.04 -18.17
N TYR A 268 -6.10 -4.88 -17.84
CA TYR A 268 -6.64 -3.99 -16.82
C TYR A 268 -6.39 -2.51 -17.17
N PRO A 269 -7.24 -1.87 -18.00
CA PRO A 269 -6.99 -0.52 -18.52
C PRO A 269 -6.88 0.58 -17.47
N ALA A 270 -7.40 0.35 -16.25
CA ALA A 270 -7.33 1.29 -15.14
C ALA A 270 -6.08 1.10 -14.25
N ALA A 271 -5.21 0.14 -14.57
CA ALA A 271 -3.96 -0.06 -13.87
C ALA A 271 -2.93 1.01 -14.25
N CYS A 272 -2.07 1.40 -13.30
CA CYS A 272 -1.02 2.39 -13.55
C CYS A 272 0.10 1.89 -14.47
N ASN A 273 0.12 0.59 -14.79
CA ASN A 273 1.09 -0.03 -15.69
C ASN A 273 0.49 -0.38 -17.06
N ALA A 274 -0.77 -0.02 -17.32
CA ALA A 274 -1.38 -0.20 -18.63
C ALA A 274 -0.68 0.71 -19.65
N VAL A 275 -0.45 0.22 -20.87
CA VAL A 275 0.20 1.01 -21.92
C VAL A 275 -0.69 2.19 -22.31
N GLU A 276 -0.10 3.37 -22.45
CA GLU A 276 -0.79 4.58 -22.94
C GLU A 276 -0.28 5.01 -24.31
N CYS A 277 0.98 4.69 -24.63
CA CYS A 277 1.57 5.03 -25.91
C CYS A 277 2.29 3.84 -26.53
N ILE A 278 2.00 3.54 -27.80
CA ILE A 278 2.70 2.54 -28.59
C ILE A 278 3.49 3.26 -29.67
N LEU A 279 4.80 3.04 -29.68
CA LEU A 279 5.74 3.65 -30.60
C LEU A 279 6.19 2.57 -31.59
N PHE A 280 5.96 2.80 -32.89
CA PHE A 280 6.41 1.88 -33.94
C PHE A 280 7.65 2.42 -34.63
N HIS A 281 8.65 1.56 -34.80
CA HIS A 281 9.73 1.86 -35.73
C HIS A 281 9.16 2.01 -37.16
N ARG A 282 9.74 2.91 -37.97
CA ARG A 282 9.23 3.21 -39.33
C ARG A 282 9.13 1.95 -40.20
N ALA A 283 10.06 1.00 -40.06
CA ALA A 283 10.03 -0.26 -40.78
C ALA A 283 8.77 -1.11 -40.46
N CYS A 284 8.25 -1.05 -39.23
CA CYS A 284 7.03 -1.74 -38.82
C CYS A 284 5.77 -1.13 -39.45
N VAL A 285 5.81 0.16 -39.78
CA VAL A 285 4.76 0.81 -40.58
C VAL A 285 4.82 0.30 -42.01
N SER A 286 6.00 0.33 -42.62
CA SER A 286 6.21 -0.13 -44.00
C SER A 286 5.90 -1.62 -44.21
N SER A 287 6.13 -2.47 -43.20
CA SER A 287 5.83 -3.91 -43.27
C SER A 287 4.36 -4.26 -43.03
N GLY A 288 3.52 -3.28 -42.67
CA GLY A 288 2.12 -3.49 -42.30
C GLY A 288 1.90 -4.02 -40.89
N LEU A 289 2.97 -4.30 -40.13
CA LEU A 289 2.89 -4.80 -38.76
C LEU A 289 2.16 -3.81 -37.84
N ALA A 290 2.47 -2.52 -37.94
CA ALA A 290 1.80 -1.48 -37.16
C ALA A 290 0.30 -1.43 -37.46
N GLY A 291 -0.08 -1.48 -38.74
CA GLY A 291 -1.49 -1.47 -39.16
C GLY A 291 -2.26 -2.67 -38.62
N LYS A 292 -1.66 -3.87 -38.66
CA LYS A 292 -2.26 -5.07 -38.05
C LYS A 292 -2.46 -4.89 -36.54
N THR A 293 -1.45 -4.43 -35.82
CA THR A 293 -1.54 -4.24 -34.36
C THR A 293 -2.59 -3.19 -33.99
N ILE A 294 -2.73 -2.11 -34.76
CA ILE A 294 -3.78 -1.11 -34.56
C ILE A 294 -5.17 -1.73 -34.77
N ALA A 295 -5.36 -2.49 -35.85
CA ALA A 295 -6.63 -3.17 -36.11
C ALA A 295 -7.01 -4.17 -34.99
N ASP A 296 -6.03 -4.91 -34.46
CA ASP A 296 -6.26 -5.85 -33.36
C ASP A 296 -6.66 -5.11 -32.06
N LEU A 297 -6.08 -3.93 -31.79
CA LEU A 297 -6.46 -3.07 -30.66
C LEU A 297 -7.88 -2.49 -30.82
N GLU A 298 -8.23 -2.02 -32.03
CA GLU A 298 -9.57 -1.52 -32.33
C GLU A 298 -10.63 -2.63 -32.20
N ALA A 299 -10.32 -3.84 -32.67
CA ALA A 299 -11.17 -5.01 -32.49
C ALA A 299 -11.37 -5.37 -31.00
N ALA A 300 -10.40 -5.05 -30.15
CA ALA A 300 -10.49 -5.19 -28.69
C ALA A 300 -11.18 -4.01 -27.99
N GLY A 301 -11.72 -3.04 -28.74
CA GLY A 301 -12.47 -1.89 -28.22
C GLY A 301 -11.60 -0.71 -27.78
N VAL A 302 -10.32 -0.68 -28.17
CA VAL A 302 -9.41 0.42 -27.89
C VAL A 302 -9.56 1.51 -28.96
N SER A 303 -9.68 2.77 -28.53
CA SER A 303 -9.60 3.92 -29.45
C SER A 303 -8.18 4.51 -29.45
N GLY A 304 -7.63 4.72 -30.65
CA GLY A 304 -6.28 5.27 -30.83
C GLY A 304 -6.28 6.77 -31.15
N ARG A 305 -5.15 7.43 -30.86
CA ARG A 305 -4.82 8.77 -31.36
C ARG A 305 -3.44 8.73 -32.00
N GLY A 306 -3.34 9.13 -33.28
CA GLY A 306 -2.07 9.17 -34.00
C GLY A 306 -1.23 10.40 -33.63
N GLY A 307 0.09 10.21 -33.52
CA GLY A 307 1.04 11.32 -33.44
C GLY A 307 1.21 12.05 -34.78
N THR A 308 1.83 13.22 -34.77
CA THR A 308 2.02 14.08 -35.97
C THR A 308 2.79 13.44 -37.12
N GLY A 309 3.46 12.29 -36.90
CA GLY A 309 4.15 11.50 -37.94
C GLY A 309 3.46 10.18 -38.31
N ALA A 310 2.21 9.95 -37.90
CA ALA A 310 1.46 8.72 -38.12
C ALA A 310 0.57 8.73 -39.38
N ALA A 311 0.70 9.76 -40.24
CA ALA A 311 -0.01 9.88 -41.52
C ALA A 311 0.60 8.99 -42.60
#